data_AF-A0A2E7JDW4-F1
#
_entry.id   AF-A0A2E7JDW4-F1
#
_cell.length_a   1.000
_cell.length_b   1.000
_cell.length_c   1.000
_cell.angle_alpha   90.00
_cell.angle_beta   90.00
_cell.angle_gamma   90.00
#
_symmetry.space_group_name_H-M   'P 1'
#
loop_
_entity.id
_entity.type
_entity.pdbx_description
1 polymer ?
#
loop_
_entity_poly.entity_id
_entity_poly.type
_entity_poly.pdbx_seq_one_letter_code
_entity_poly.pdbx_strand_id
1 'polypeptide(L)'
;MDMPSFDEMVRLAKNDPETLERIRLKLIEETIAEAPENCHRRLRGLQFQIDMERRRASNPMGACIKISKMMHDSLYTMRQTLNAAVGETVDDIVMPLETPAQAQVLAFPMQANS
;
A
#
# COMPACT_ATOMS: atom_id res chain seq x y z
N MET A 1 -11.01 6.54 -19.53
CA MET A 1 -12.50 6.50 -19.56
C MET A 1 -13.02 7.66 -18.74
N ASP A 2 -14.21 8.19 -19.03
CA ASP A 2 -14.84 9.14 -18.11
C ASP A 2 -15.24 8.41 -16.82
N MET A 3 -14.82 8.98 -15.69
CA MET A 3 -15.16 8.47 -14.36
C MET A 3 -16.68 8.64 -14.15
N PRO A 4 -17.41 7.59 -13.73
CA PRO A 4 -18.84 7.72 -13.46
C PRO A 4 -19.08 8.77 -12.37
N SER A 5 -20.21 9.47 -12.46
CA SER A 5 -20.61 10.43 -11.43
C SER A 5 -20.81 9.75 -10.07
N PHE A 6 -20.78 10.52 -8.99
CA PHE A 6 -21.02 10.00 -7.64
C PHE A 6 -22.36 9.27 -7.54
N ASP A 7 -23.43 9.84 -8.09
CA ASP A 7 -24.77 9.25 -8.07
C ASP A 7 -24.83 7.92 -8.84
N GLU A 8 -24.13 7.82 -9.96
CA GLU A 8 -24.02 6.56 -10.71
C GLU A 8 -23.23 5.52 -9.93
N MET A 9 -22.13 5.89 -9.27
CA MET A 9 -21.37 4.97 -8.42
C MET A 9 -22.23 4.45 -7.25
N VAL A 10 -23.04 5.32 -6.63
CA VAL A 10 -23.99 4.91 -5.57
C VAL A 10 -25.05 3.97 -6.13
N ARG A 11 -25.58 4.23 -7.33
CA ARG A 11 -26.53 3.34 -8.00
C ARG A 11 -25.91 1.98 -8.29
N LEU A 12 -24.69 1.94 -8.81
CA LEU A 12 -23.96 0.71 -9.09
C LEU A 12 -23.68 -0.07 -7.81
N ALA A 13 -23.18 0.58 -6.75
CA ALA A 13 -22.92 -0.07 -5.46
C ALA A 13 -24.15 -0.80 -4.88
N LYS A 14 -25.36 -0.29 -5.13
CA LYS A 14 -26.62 -0.88 -4.64
C LYS A 14 -27.18 -1.97 -5.55
N ASN A 15 -27.09 -1.80 -6.87
CA ASN A 15 -27.83 -2.61 -7.84
C ASN A 15 -26.94 -3.55 -8.68
N ASP A 16 -25.68 -3.17 -8.88
CA ASP A 16 -24.70 -3.92 -9.68
C ASP A 16 -23.27 -3.66 -9.15
N PRO A 17 -22.92 -4.26 -8.00
CA PRO A 17 -21.60 -4.08 -7.39
C PRO A 17 -20.46 -4.66 -8.24
N GLU A 18 -20.74 -5.66 -9.08
CA GLU A 18 -19.74 -6.27 -9.97
C GLU A 18 -19.26 -5.30 -11.05
N THR A 19 -20.18 -4.52 -11.64
CA THR A 19 -19.79 -3.48 -12.58
C THR A 19 -18.94 -2.41 -11.91
N LEU A 20 -19.25 -2.02 -10.68
CA LEU A 20 -18.42 -1.05 -9.94
C LEU A 20 -17.00 -1.59 -9.68
N GLU A 21 -16.87 -2.86 -9.31
CA GLU A 21 -15.57 -3.51 -9.12
C GLU A 21 -14.78 -3.61 -10.43
N ARG A 22 -15.44 -3.88 -11.55
CA ARG A 22 -14.80 -3.88 -12.88
C ARG A 22 -14.28 -2.49 -13.27
N ILE A 23 -15.04 -1.43 -12.99
CA ILE A 23 -14.59 -0.05 -13.19
C ILE A 23 -13.36 0.22 -12.33
N ARG A 24 -13.39 -0.16 -11.04
CA ARG A 24 -12.24 -0.02 -10.12
C ARG A 24 -11.00 -0.70 -10.67
N LEU A 25 -11.10 -1.98 -11.06
CA LEU A 25 -9.96 -2.73 -11.59
C LEU A 25 -9.40 -2.09 -12.85
N LYS A 26 -10.27 -1.67 -13.78
CA LYS A 26 -9.84 -0.99 -15.01
C LYS A 26 -9.07 0.30 -14.72
N LEU A 27 -9.55 1.15 -13.80
CA LEU A 27 -8.86 2.38 -13.41
C LEU A 27 -7.48 2.10 -12.79
N ILE A 28 -7.36 1.03 -12.00
CA ILE A 28 -6.06 0.62 -11.44
C ILE A 28 -5.11 0.15 -12.54
N GLU A 29 -5.59 -0.68 -13.48
CA GLU A 29 -4.78 -1.14 -14.61
C GLU A 29 -4.30 0.02 -15.49
N GLU A 30 -5.18 0.97 -15.80
CA GLU A 30 -4.86 2.19 -16.55
C GLU A 30 -3.78 3.01 -15.80
N THR A 31 -3.97 3.24 -14.50
CA THR A 31 -3.01 3.98 -13.66
C THR A 31 -1.63 3.32 -13.63
N ILE A 32 -1.56 1.99 -13.58
CA ILE A 32 -0.28 1.26 -13.60
C ILE A 32 0.35 1.31 -14.98
N ALA A 33 -0.43 1.15 -16.05
CA ALA A 33 0.06 1.17 -17.42
C ALA A 33 0.62 2.55 -17.82
N GLU A 34 0.04 3.64 -17.32
CA GLU A 34 0.50 5.02 -17.56
C GLU A 34 1.80 5.36 -16.81
N ALA A 35 2.13 4.63 -15.76
CA ALA A 35 3.35 4.85 -15.00
C ALA A 35 4.61 4.35 -15.75
N PRO A 36 5.80 4.91 -15.46
CA PRO A 36 7.07 4.39 -15.98
C PRO A 36 7.29 2.90 -15.64
N GLU A 37 7.86 2.12 -16.56
CA GLU A 37 8.02 0.65 -16.42
C GLU A 37 8.79 0.24 -15.14
N ASN A 38 9.78 1.04 -14.73
CA ASN A 38 10.54 0.80 -13.49
C ASN A 38 9.66 0.87 -12.23
N CYS A 39 8.54 1.59 -12.27
CA CYS A 39 7.59 1.71 -11.17
C CYS A 39 6.54 0.58 -11.16
N HIS A 40 6.32 -0.13 -12.27
CA HIS A 40 5.24 -1.13 -12.39
C HIS A 40 5.31 -2.20 -11.29
N ARG A 41 6.50 -2.75 -11.05
CA ARG A 41 6.69 -3.77 -10.00
C ARG A 41 6.28 -3.26 -8.62
N ARG A 42 6.67 -2.03 -8.28
CA ARG A 42 6.34 -1.39 -7.00
C ARG A 42 4.83 -1.15 -6.89
N LEU A 43 4.21 -0.62 -7.95
CA LEU A 43 2.78 -0.32 -7.99
C LEU A 43 1.92 -1.59 -7.88
N ARG A 44 2.31 -2.69 -8.53
CA ARG A 44 1.64 -4.00 -8.38
C ARG A 44 1.73 -4.53 -6.94
N GLY A 45 2.88 -4.37 -6.30
CA GLY A 45 3.03 -4.70 -4.88
C GLY A 45 2.11 -3.88 -3.99
N LEU A 46 2.00 -2.58 -4.25
CA LEU A 46 1.10 -1.68 -3.51
C LEU A 46 -0.38 -2.03 -3.75
N GLN A 47 -0.77 -2.32 -4.99
CA GLN A 47 -2.12 -2.79 -5.35
C GLN A 47 -2.48 -4.04 -4.53
N PHE A 48 -1.58 -5.03 -4.46
CA PHE A 48 -1.78 -6.23 -3.67
C PHE A 48 -1.99 -5.92 -2.18
N GLN A 49 -1.19 -5.03 -1.60
CA GLN A 49 -1.34 -4.62 -0.20
C GLN A 49 -2.71 -3.95 0.04
N ILE A 50 -3.13 -3.04 -0.84
CA ILE A 50 -4.44 -2.36 -0.77
C ILE A 50 -5.59 -3.37 -0.87
N ASP A 51 -5.51 -4.31 -1.81
CA ASP A 51 -6.55 -5.34 -1.99
C ASP A 51 -6.64 -6.26 -0.76
N MET A 52 -5.51 -6.62 -0.17
CA MET A 52 -5.48 -7.40 1.07
C MET A 52 -6.04 -6.62 2.26
N GLU A 53 -5.73 -5.34 2.39
CA GLU A 53 -6.25 -4.50 3.46
C GLU A 53 -7.76 -4.34 3.36
N ARG A 54 -8.28 -4.17 2.13
CA ARG A 54 -9.72 -4.14 1.85
C ARG A 54 -10.41 -5.45 2.21
N ARG A 55 -9.81 -6.61 1.87
CA ARG A 55 -10.35 -7.93 2.19
C ARG A 55 -10.36 -8.23 3.70
N ARG A 56 -9.37 -7.73 4.43
CA ARG A 56 -9.22 -7.94 5.88
C ARG A 56 -10.08 -7.00 6.73
N ALA A 57 -10.52 -5.88 6.16
CA ALA A 57 -11.34 -4.93 6.88
C ALA A 57 -12.73 -5.51 7.20
N SER A 58 -13.24 -5.23 8.40
CA SER A 58 -14.56 -5.68 8.83
C SER A 58 -15.72 -4.97 8.13
N ASN A 59 -15.46 -3.79 7.56
CA ASN A 59 -16.43 -3.02 6.78
C ASN A 59 -15.73 -2.06 5.80
N PRO A 60 -16.45 -1.52 4.79
CA PRO A 60 -15.87 -0.63 3.79
C PRO A 60 -15.22 0.64 4.34
N MET A 61 -15.78 1.22 5.42
CA MET A 61 -15.22 2.41 6.06
C MET A 61 -13.87 2.11 6.73
N GLY A 62 -13.76 0.95 7.39
CA GLY A 62 -12.51 0.48 7.97
C GLY A 62 -11.42 0.31 6.90
N ALA A 63 -11.77 -0.25 5.74
CA ALA A 63 -10.85 -0.33 4.60
C ALA A 63 -10.40 1.07 4.14
N CYS A 64 -11.35 2.01 4.00
CA CYS A 64 -11.07 3.39 3.61
C CYS A 64 -10.08 4.07 4.57
N ILE A 65 -10.31 3.98 5.87
CA ILE A 65 -9.43 4.56 6.90
C ILE A 65 -8.03 3.96 6.82
N LYS A 66 -7.93 2.63 6.68
CA LYS A 66 -6.64 1.92 6.61
C LYS A 66 -5.85 2.28 5.36
N ILE A 67 -6.51 2.34 4.20
CA ILE A 67 -5.89 2.75 2.95
C ILE A 67 -5.48 4.24 3.01
N SER A 68 -6.31 5.11 3.58
CA SER A 68 -5.98 6.52 3.82
C SER A 68 -4.75 6.67 4.70
N LYS A 69 -4.66 5.88 5.78
CA LYS A 69 -3.46 5.82 6.63
C LYS A 69 -2.21 5.44 5.83
N MET A 70 -2.27 4.40 4.99
CA MET A 70 -1.12 4.01 4.15
C MET A 70 -0.63 5.16 3.24
N MET A 71 -1.55 5.95 2.68
CA MET A 71 -1.21 7.14 1.89
C MET A 71 -0.56 8.23 2.74
N HIS A 72 -1.13 8.52 3.91
CA HIS A 72 -0.59 9.52 4.83
C HIS A 72 0.79 9.13 5.37
N ASP A 73 1.00 7.85 5.72
CA ASP A 73 2.29 7.33 6.17
C ASP A 73 3.35 7.51 5.06
N SER A 74 3.00 7.22 3.80
CA SER A 74 3.91 7.40 2.66
C SER A 74 4.28 8.87 2.43
N LEU A 75 3.30 9.78 2.50
CA LEU A 75 3.53 11.22 2.37
C LEU A 75 4.36 11.75 3.53
N TYR A 76 4.10 11.27 4.74
CA TYR A 76 4.88 11.62 5.92
C TYR A 76 6.34 11.18 5.74
N THR A 77 6.60 9.93 5.36
CA THR A 77 7.97 9.46 5.06
C THR A 77 8.66 10.32 3.99
N MET A 78 7.94 10.68 2.93
CA MET A 78 8.47 11.56 1.88
C MET A 78 8.86 12.94 2.43
N ARG A 79 7.98 13.56 3.23
CA ARG A 79 8.26 14.86 3.87
C ARG A 79 9.52 14.78 4.73
N GLN A 80 9.65 13.74 5.55
CA GLN A 80 10.82 13.59 6.42
C GLN A 80 12.10 13.35 5.62
N THR A 81 12.06 12.58 4.54
CA THR A 81 13.23 12.38 3.66
C THR A 81 13.65 13.67 2.96
N LEU A 82 12.70 14.50 2.54
CA LEU A 82 13.01 15.82 1.96
C LEU A 82 13.61 16.78 3.01
N ASN A 83 13.03 16.85 4.20
CA ASN A 83 13.54 17.71 5.29
C ASN A 83 14.95 17.28 5.74
N ALA A 84 15.19 15.97 5.87
CA ALA A 84 16.51 15.44 6.17
C ALA A 84 17.56 15.81 5.12
N ALA A 85 17.18 15.80 3.83
CA ALA A 85 18.08 16.17 2.74
C ALA A 85 18.50 17.66 2.79
N VAL A 86 17.70 18.52 3.43
CA VAL A 86 17.97 19.96 3.60
C VAL A 86 18.60 20.26 4.97
N GLY A 87 18.82 19.25 5.82
CA GLY A 87 19.48 19.38 7.13
C GLY A 87 18.55 19.84 8.26
N GLU A 88 17.24 19.76 8.07
CA GLU A 88 16.26 20.00 9.14
C GLU A 88 16.14 18.80 10.08
N THR A 89 15.73 19.06 11.32
CA THR A 89 15.43 18.02 12.31
C THR A 89 14.19 17.23 11.86
N VAL A 90 14.36 15.93 11.64
CA VAL A 90 13.25 15.00 11.42
C VAL A 90 12.69 14.53 12.76
N ASP A 91 11.40 14.19 12.78
CA ASP A 91 10.79 13.57 13.96
C ASP A 91 11.42 12.19 14.21
N ASP A 92 11.64 11.83 15.48
CA ASP A 92 12.19 10.53 15.90
C ASP A 92 11.36 9.31 15.46
N ILE A 93 10.14 9.54 14.95
CA ILE A 93 9.16 8.52 14.54
C ILE A 93 9.43 8.01 13.11
N VAL A 94 10.39 8.60 12.38
CA VAL A 94 10.86 7.97 11.14
C VAL A 94 11.50 6.65 11.53
N MET A 95 10.73 5.57 11.39
CA MET A 95 11.25 4.21 11.41
C MET A 95 12.45 4.26 10.47
N PRO A 96 13.69 4.14 10.99
CA PRO A 96 14.83 4.04 10.12
C PRO A 96 14.49 2.91 9.14
N LEU A 97 14.93 3.02 7.89
CA LEU A 97 15.26 1.79 7.18
C LEU A 97 16.25 1.10 8.12
N GLU A 98 15.77 0.19 8.97
CA GLU A 98 16.62 -0.53 9.89
C GLU A 98 17.67 -1.14 8.98
N THR A 99 18.91 -0.63 9.06
CA THR A 99 20.06 -1.39 8.61
C THR A 99 19.89 -2.71 9.31
N PRO A 100 19.61 -3.82 8.58
CA PRO A 100 19.30 -5.07 9.24
C PRO A 100 20.49 -5.35 10.13
N ALA A 101 20.26 -5.35 11.45
CA ALA A 101 21.26 -5.78 12.40
C ALA A 101 21.75 -7.13 11.88
N GLN A 102 23.08 -7.28 11.72
CA GLN A 102 23.68 -8.49 11.17
C GLN A 102 22.99 -9.70 11.81
N ALA A 103 22.28 -10.47 10.99
CA ALA A 103 21.46 -11.56 11.49
C ALA A 103 22.37 -12.53 12.25
N GLN A 104 22.08 -12.75 13.53
CA GLN A 104 22.86 -13.67 14.34
C GLN A 104 22.51 -15.10 13.92
N VAL A 105 23.43 -15.77 13.24
CA VAL A 105 23.26 -17.17 12.83
C VAL A 105 23.27 -18.04 14.09
N LEU A 106 22.11 -18.60 14.45
CA LEU A 106 22.00 -19.60 15.50
C LEU A 106 22.37 -20.97 14.94
N ALA A 107 23.48 -21.54 15.41
CA ALA A 107 23.86 -22.91 15.08
C ALA A 107 22.98 -23.89 15.85
N PHE A 108 22.39 -24.87 15.16
CA PHE A 108 21.69 -25.98 15.79
C PHE A 108 22.69 -27.07 16.18
N PRO A 109 22.84 -27.42 17.46
CA PRO A 109 23.70 -28.54 17.83
C PRO A 109 23.08 -29.85 17.35
N MET A 110 23.76 -30.55 16.45
CA MET A 110 23.44 -31.94 16.15
C MET A 110 23.77 -32.79 17.39
N GLN A 111 22.75 -33.26 18.11
CA GLN A 111 22.93 -34.32 19.08
C GLN A 111 23.19 -35.62 18.31
N ALA A 112 24.43 -36.09 18.36
CA ALA A 112 24.75 -37.45 17.97
C ALA A 112 24.19 -38.39 19.06
N ASN A 113 23.03 -39.00 18.80
CA ASN A 113 22.59 -40.15 19.58
C ASN A 113 23.58 -41.30 19.33
N SER A 114 24.26 -41.72 20.40
CA SER A 114 24.91 -43.03 20.50
C SER A 114 24.02 -43.95 21.34
#